data_AF-A0A7W8A380-F1
#
_entry.id   AF-A0A7W8A380-F1
#
_cell.length_a   1.000
_cell.length_b   1.000
_cell.length_c   1.000
_cell.angle_alpha   90.00
_cell.angle_beta   90.00
_cell.angle_gamma   90.00
#
_symmetry.space_group_name_H-M   'P 1'
#
loop_
_entity.id
_entity.type
_entity.pdbx_description
1 polymer ?
#
loop_
_entity_poly.entity_id
_entity_poly.type
_entity_poly.pdbx_seq_one_letter_code
_entity_poly.pdbx_strand_id
1 'polypeptide(L)'
;MFSITLTAAAREALRPDEVIFFEWHGIGVCCAHDGEFSARPVRRARLPRRARQLGDDPAFALPVAWMHLAGHAVTIDCHTWGRWRRFTTDLPCLGGTVR
;
A
#
# COMPACT_ATOMS: atom_id res chain seq x y z
N MET A 1 16.05 -3.80 3.74
CA MET A 1 15.27 -4.70 2.86
C MET A 1 13.82 -4.55 3.28
N PHE A 2 12.93 -4.19 2.37
CA PHE A 2 11.49 -4.14 2.64
C PHE A 2 10.85 -5.41 2.10
N SER A 3 9.84 -5.93 2.80
CA SER A 3 9.10 -7.12 2.38
C SER A 3 7.64 -6.74 2.24
N ILE A 4 7.03 -7.04 1.10
CA ILE A 4 5.60 -6.81 0.89
C ILE A 4 4.97 -8.14 0.56
N THR A 5 3.92 -8.47 1.31
CA THR A 5 3.19 -9.72 1.18
C THR A 5 1.71 -9.43 1.06
N LEU A 6 1.06 -10.00 0.05
CA LEU A 6 -0.40 -9.98 -0.05
C LEU A 6 -0.97 -11.22 0.64
N THR A 7 -2.04 -11.03 1.42
CA THR A 7 -2.83 -12.15 1.92
C THR A 7 -3.56 -12.85 0.77
N ALA A 8 -4.02 -14.10 1.01
CA ALA A 8 -4.83 -14.83 0.04
C ALA A 8 -6.09 -14.03 -0.36
N ALA A 9 -6.77 -13.43 0.61
CA ALA A 9 -7.94 -12.59 0.37
C ALA A 9 -7.62 -11.38 -0.54
N ALA A 10 -6.48 -10.72 -0.32
CA ALA A 10 -6.03 -9.63 -1.18
C ALA A 10 -5.73 -10.09 -2.61
N ARG A 11 -5.09 -11.25 -2.77
CA ARG A 11 -4.79 -11.85 -4.08
C ARG A 11 -6.05 -12.25 -4.84
N GLU A 12 -7.02 -12.86 -4.17
CA GLU A 12 -8.31 -13.24 -4.78
C GLU A 12 -9.19 -12.04 -5.11
N ALA A 13 -9.11 -10.98 -4.30
CA ALA A 13 -9.84 -9.75 -4.54
C ALA A 13 -9.27 -8.91 -5.69
N LEU A 14 -8.02 -9.13 -6.10
CA LEU A 14 -7.38 -8.46 -7.25
C LEU A 14 -7.91 -9.01 -8.57
N ARG A 15 -8.32 -8.11 -9.48
CA ARG A 15 -8.64 -8.51 -10.85
C ARG A 15 -7.36 -8.77 -11.66
N PRO A 16 -7.44 -9.53 -12.77
CA PRO A 16 -6.27 -9.89 -13.58
C PRO A 16 -5.48 -8.68 -14.14
N ASP A 17 -6.15 -7.54 -14.34
CA ASP A 17 -5.55 -6.29 -14.83
C ASP A 17 -5.28 -5.27 -13.71
N GLU A 18 -5.62 -5.60 -12.46
CA GLU A 18 -5.41 -4.77 -11.29
C GLU A 18 -4.09 -5.13 -10.60
N VAL A 19 -3.49 -4.11 -10.00
CA VAL A 19 -2.30 -4.19 -9.16
C VAL A 19 -2.54 -3.32 -7.94
N ILE A 20 -1.85 -3.60 -6.84
CA ILE A 20 -1.90 -2.72 -5.67
C ILE A 20 -0.91 -1.58 -5.90
N PHE A 21 -1.40 -0.35 -5.79
CA PHE A 21 -0.57 0.82 -5.79
C PHE A 21 -0.54 1.45 -4.40
N PHE A 22 0.68 1.58 -3.88
CA PHE A 22 0.99 2.26 -2.63
C PHE A 22 1.24 3.73 -2.91
N GLU A 23 0.41 4.56 -2.29
CA GLU A 23 0.52 6.01 -2.30
C GLU A 23 0.96 6.47 -0.90
N TRP A 24 2.01 7.29 -0.85
CA TRP A 24 2.44 7.97 0.37
C TRP A 24 1.79 9.34 0.38
N HIS A 25 0.86 9.56 1.30
CA HIS A 25 0.27 10.86 1.53
C HIS A 25 1.08 11.55 2.63
N GLY A 26 1.99 12.45 2.24
CA GLY A 26 2.60 13.36 3.20
C GLY A 26 1.53 14.34 3.69
N ILE A 27 0.83 14.02 4.79
CA ILE A 27 -0.13 14.94 5.40
C ILE A 27 0.67 16.00 6.17
N GLY A 28 1.09 17.04 5.45
CA GLY A 28 1.70 18.20 6.06
C GLY A 28 0.65 19.12 6.66
N VAL A 29 0.22 18.88 7.91
CA VAL A 29 -0.18 19.94 8.85
C VAL A 29 -0.24 19.41 10.29
N CYS A 30 0.64 19.95 11.13
CA CYS A 30 0.73 19.84 12.59
C CYS A 30 1.46 18.60 13.17
N CYS A 31 2.75 18.81 13.47
CA CYS A 31 3.60 18.13 14.48
C CYS A 31 3.83 16.60 14.45
N ALA A 32 3.31 15.85 13.47
CA ALA A 32 3.80 14.52 13.14
C ALA A 32 4.22 14.51 11.67
N HIS A 33 5.51 14.32 11.38
CA HIS A 33 6.05 14.21 10.02
C HIS A 33 5.68 12.86 9.38
N ASP A 34 4.52 12.33 9.72
CA ASP A 34 4.24 10.93 9.58
C ASP A 34 3.16 10.72 8.54
N GLY A 35 3.62 10.37 7.34
CA GLY A 35 2.72 10.18 6.20
C GLY A 35 1.89 8.92 6.37
N GLU A 36 0.64 9.01 5.92
CA GLU A 36 -0.23 7.84 5.86
C GLU A 36 0.04 7.09 4.55
N PHE A 37 0.28 5.78 4.65
CA PHE A 37 0.31 4.90 3.50
C PHE A 37 -1.10 4.46 3.14
N SER A 38 -1.48 4.67 1.88
CA SER A 38 -2.71 4.14 1.32
C SER A 38 -2.39 3.08 0.26
N ALA A 39 -2.97 1.89 0.40
CA ALA A 39 -2.96 0.86 -0.62
C ALA A 39 -4.29 0.87 -1.36
N ARG A 40 -4.25 1.02 -2.70
CA ARG A 40 -5.47 0.95 -3.52
C ARG A 40 -5.27 0.09 -4.76
N PRO A 41 -6.32 -0.60 -5.23
CA PRO A 41 -6.27 -1.33 -6.49
C PRO A 41 -6.29 -0.32 -7.64
N VAL A 42 -5.35 -0.44 -8.57
CA VAL A 42 -5.33 0.34 -9.80
C VAL A 42 -5.13 -0.59 -10.99
N ARG A 43 -5.65 -0.20 -12.14
CA ARG A 43 -5.32 -0.94 -13.37
C ARG A 43 -3.86 -0.75 -13.72
N ARG A 44 -3.17 -1.82 -14.13
CA ARG A 44 -1.77 -1.77 -14.56
C ARG A 44 -1.51 -0.74 -15.66
N ALA A 45 -2.47 -0.53 -16.56
CA ALA A 45 -2.40 0.47 -17.62
C ALA A 45 -2.43 1.93 -17.11
N ARG A 46 -2.89 2.17 -15.87
CA ARG A 46 -2.93 3.50 -15.22
C ARG A 46 -1.77 3.71 -14.25
N LEU A 47 -0.84 2.76 -14.14
CA LEU A 47 0.33 2.94 -13.30
C LEU A 47 1.18 4.11 -13.81
N PRO A 48 1.68 4.97 -12.92
CA PRO A 48 2.70 5.95 -13.28
C PRO A 48 3.92 5.26 -13.87
N ARG A 49 4.51 5.82 -14.94
CA ARG A 49 5.73 5.25 -15.58
C ARG A 49 6.92 5.10 -14.63
N ARG A 50 6.95 5.88 -13.55
CA ARG A 50 7.99 5.85 -12.52
C ARG A 50 7.68 4.89 -11.37
N ALA A 51 6.49 4.29 -11.35
CA ALA A 51 6.14 3.30 -10.34
C ALA A 51 6.99 2.05 -10.55
N ARG A 52 7.47 1.49 -9.45
CA ARG A 52 8.29 0.27 -9.44
C ARG A 52 7.61 -0.79 -8.60
N GLN A 53 7.79 -2.03 -9.01
CA GLN A 53 7.26 -3.19 -8.31
C GLN A 53 7.98 -3.39 -6.98
N LEU A 54 7.23 -3.71 -5.94
CA LEU A 54 7.68 -3.94 -4.58
C LEU A 54 7.68 -5.44 -4.30
N GLY A 55 8.86 -6.05 -4.21
CA GLY A 55 8.98 -7.49 -4.01
C GLY A 55 8.42 -8.31 -5.18
N ASP A 56 7.96 -9.51 -4.88
CA ASP A 56 7.45 -10.48 -5.88
C ASP A 56 5.94 -10.38 -6.14
N ASP A 57 5.19 -9.75 -5.23
CA ASP A 57 3.75 -9.56 -5.38
C ASP A 57 3.41 -8.43 -6.39
N PRO A 58 2.16 -8.38 -6.93
CA PRO A 58 1.70 -7.33 -7.84
C PRO A 58 1.43 -5.99 -7.10
N ALA A 59 2.43 -5.52 -6.35
CA ALA A 59 2.42 -4.29 -5.59
C ALA A 59 3.40 -3.28 -6.20
N PHE A 60 3.00 -2.02 -6.32
CA PHE A 60 3.79 -0.95 -6.95
C PHE A 60 3.77 0.31 -6.10
N ALA A 61 4.89 1.05 -6.07
CA ALA A 61 4.98 2.36 -5.43
C ALA A 61 5.85 3.31 -6.25
N LEU A 62 5.69 4.61 -5.98
CA LEU A 62 6.65 5.62 -6.44
C LEU A 62 7.94 5.56 -5.59
N PRO A 63 9.10 5.95 -6.16
CA PRO A 63 10.38 5.93 -5.44
C PRO A 63 10.39 6.71 -4.12
N VAL A 64 9.59 7.77 -4.00
CA VAL A 64 9.47 8.54 -2.75
C VAL A 64 8.84 7.72 -1.62
N ALA A 65 7.84 6.89 -1.94
CA ALA A 65 7.20 6.02 -0.96
C ALA A 65 8.12 4.86 -0.56
N TRP A 66 9.01 4.39 -1.44
CA TRP A 66 9.97 3.33 -1.15
C TRP A 66 10.88 3.65 0.03
N MET A 67 11.34 4.90 0.13
CA MET A 67 12.22 5.34 1.21
C MET A 67 11.55 5.22 2.58
N HIS A 68 10.22 5.37 2.61
CA HIS A 68 9.43 5.26 3.83
C HIS A 68 8.99 3.81 4.11
N LEU A 69 9.02 2.93 3.10
CA LEU A 69 8.79 1.49 3.25
C LEU A 69 10.06 0.73 3.69
N ALA A 70 11.23 1.32 3.49
CA ALA A 70 12.51 0.71 3.78
C ALA A 70 12.65 0.41 5.28
N GLY A 71 12.70 -0.89 5.62
CA GLY A 71 12.81 -1.36 7.01
C GLY A 71 11.49 -1.88 7.60
N HIS A 72 10.39 -1.78 6.86
CA HIS A 72 9.08 -2.31 7.27
C HIS A 72 8.72 -3.57 6.48
N ALA A 73 8.13 -4.54 7.19
CA ALA A 73 7.42 -5.66 6.57
C ALA A 73 5.95 -5.27 6.47
N VAL A 74 5.42 -5.22 5.25
CA VAL A 74 4.08 -4.73 4.97
C VAL A 74 3.21 -5.87 4.49
N THR A 75 2.18 -6.18 5.28
CA THR A 75 1.14 -7.12 4.86
C THR A 75 -0.04 -6.33 4.31
N ILE A 76 -0.49 -6.70 3.11
CA ILE A 76 -1.69 -6.14 2.48
C ILE A 76 -2.82 -7.13 2.63
N ASP A 77 -3.88 -6.72 3.32
CA ASP A 77 -5.12 -7.47 3.42
C ASP A 77 -6.24 -6.82 2.59
N CYS A 78 -7.30 -7.58 2.35
CA CYS A 78 -8.50 -7.07 1.69
C CYS A 78 -9.76 -7.50 2.42
N HIS A 79 -10.52 -6.51 2.86
CA HIS A 79 -11.86 -6.70 3.37
C HIS A 79 -12.88 -6.46 2.26
N THR A 80 -13.65 -7.49 1.93
CA THR A 80 -14.73 -7.41 0.96
C THR A 80 -16.09 -7.36 1.67
N TRP A 81 -16.85 -6.28 1.43
CA TRP A 81 -18.24 -6.16 1.87
C TRP A 81 -19.14 -6.07 0.63
N GLY A 82 -19.52 -7.23 0.09
CA GLY A 82 -20.31 -7.34 -1.14
C GLY A 82 -19.55 -6.84 -2.37
N ARG A 83 -20.02 -5.75 -2.99
CA ARG A 83 -19.34 -5.09 -4.13
C ARG A 83 -18.15 -4.21 -3.72
N TRP A 84 -18.04 -3.90 -2.43
CA TRP A 84 -17.00 -3.03 -1.90
C TRP A 84 -15.79 -3.86 -1.52
N ARG A 85 -14.61 -3.45 -1.99
CA ARG A 85 -13.32 -4.07 -1.66
C ARG A 85 -12.45 -2.97 -1.06
N ARG A 86 -12.03 -3.14 0.19
CA ARG A 86 -11.13 -2.22 0.88
C ARG A 86 -9.82 -2.94 1.13
N PHE A 87 -8.74 -2.40 0.56
CA PHE A 87 -7.40 -2.89 0.81
C PHE A 87 -6.83 -2.14 2.01
N THR A 88 -6.24 -2.87 2.94
CA THR A 88 -5.68 -2.36 4.18
C THR A 88 -4.24 -2.84 4.31
N THR A 89 -3.43 -2.09 5.05
CA THR A 89 -2.02 -2.41 5.28
C THR A 89 -1.74 -2.44 6.76
N ASP A 90 -0.91 -3.38 7.21
CA ASP A 90 -0.44 -3.46 8.60
C ASP A 90 0.71 -2.46 8.91
N LEU A 91 0.97 -1.52 7.99
CA LEU A 91 1.90 -0.43 8.28
C LEU A 91 1.39 0.31 9.52
N PRO A 92 2.22 0.45 10.58
CA PRO A 92 1.83 1.28 11.70
C PRO A 92 1.52 2.65 11.14
N CYS A 93 0.33 3.19 11.45
CA CYS A 93 0.15 4.62 11.43
C CYS A 93 1.20 5.16 12.38
N LEU A 94 2.34 5.64 11.89
CA LEU A 94 3.36 6.26 12.73
C LEU A 94 2.87 7.67 13.18
N GLY A 95 1.55 7.93 13.10
CA GLY A 95 0.81 8.92 13.86
C GLY A 95 0.13 8.32 15.09
N GLY A 96 0.92 8.09 16.15
CA GLY A 96 0.44 8.06 17.54
C GLY A 96 -0.17 6.76 18.05
N THR A 97 0.57 6.08 18.93
CA THR A 97 0.01 5.07 19.83
C THR A 97 -0.78 5.74 20.97
N VAL A 98 -1.76 4.98 21.47
CA VAL A 98 -2.36 4.97 22.82
C VAL A 98 -3.60 5.84 23.02
N ARG A 99 -4.72 5.14 23.21
CA ARG A 99 -5.62 5.49 24.30
C ARG A 99 -5.68 4.32 25.26
#